data_AF-A0A832S9K3-F1
#
_entry.id   AF-A0A832S9K3-F1
#
_cell.length_a   1.000
_cell.length_b   1.000
_cell.length_c   1.000
_cell.angle_alpha   90.00
_cell.angle_beta   90.00
_cell.angle_gamma   90.00
#
_symmetry.space_group_name_H-M   'P 1'
#
loop_
_entity.id
_entity.type
_entity.pdbx_description
1 polymer ?
#
loop_
_entity_poly.entity_id
_entity_poly.type
_entity_poly.pdbx_seq_one_letter_code
_entity_poly.pdbx_strand_id
1 'polypeptide(L)'
;MESRVDHDRIRGCTLPDRTELQERTLKTEQDIIVGEKCRIDYGLSGKDVVVCEFSRINGSIVAAGDARIDNWCEVNGDVIVDEDAYLGEGVKILGKLVVRGDLDIGDNVQIERGFEAKGWISIRNPMPVIIYIVMYLVAILGIEREDELSSVLDKIFGEDETPAATPLMIPGGSVLDMQTFAVPERMLIGSGCRLHGNIRAASIQVGEGTTIFGSINLREDGSIARGSIVHGDLQS
;
A
#
# COMPACT_ATOMS: atom_id res chain seq x y z
N MET A 1 5.65 -25.65 4.66
CA MET A 1 4.34 -25.39 4.04
C MET A 1 3.90 -23.96 4.42
N GLU A 2 4.83 -23.00 4.31
CA GLU A 2 4.68 -21.62 4.81
C GLU A 2 4.89 -20.59 3.68
N SER A 3 5.66 -20.92 2.63
CA SER A 3 5.91 -20.04 1.47
C SER A 3 4.68 -19.75 0.61
N ARG A 4 3.59 -20.49 0.76
CA ARG A 4 2.36 -20.30 -0.03
C ARG A 4 1.41 -19.26 0.58
N VAL A 5 1.50 -19.03 1.90
CA VAL A 5 0.63 -18.10 2.63
C VAL A 5 1.06 -16.65 2.40
N ASP A 6 2.37 -16.41 2.29
CA ASP A 6 2.91 -15.04 2.12
C ASP A 6 2.67 -14.47 0.72
N HIS A 7 2.83 -15.29 -0.32
CA HIS A 7 2.52 -14.89 -1.70
C HIS A 7 1.03 -14.61 -1.95
N ASP A 8 0.15 -15.22 -1.14
CA ASP A 8 -1.30 -15.05 -1.28
C ASP A 8 -1.80 -13.76 -0.61
N ARG A 9 -1.11 -13.30 0.44
CA ARG A 9 -1.40 -12.00 1.08
C ARG A 9 -1.15 -10.86 0.10
N ILE A 10 -0.10 -10.96 -0.72
CA ILE A 10 0.26 -9.92 -1.70
C ILE A 10 -0.76 -9.78 -2.83
N ARG A 11 -1.51 -10.85 -3.12
CA ARG A 11 -2.52 -10.86 -4.19
C ARG A 11 -3.91 -10.46 -3.70
N GLY A 12 -4.17 -10.61 -2.40
CA GLY A 12 -5.42 -10.23 -1.76
C GLY A 12 -5.41 -8.80 -1.25
N CYS A 13 -6.60 -8.19 -1.18
CA CYS A 13 -6.81 -7.00 -0.38
C CYS A 13 -7.06 -7.40 1.06
N THR A 14 -6.36 -6.75 1.99
CA THR A 14 -6.55 -6.96 3.43
C THR A 14 -6.81 -5.61 4.09
N LEU A 15 -7.92 -5.49 4.81
CA LEU A 15 -8.21 -4.35 5.66
C LEU A 15 -8.09 -4.79 7.12
N PRO A 16 -7.15 -4.25 7.92
CA PRO A 16 -7.04 -4.58 9.33
C PRO A 16 -8.27 -4.19 10.14
N ASP A 17 -8.34 -4.70 11.35
CA ASP A 17 -9.37 -4.34 12.32
C ASP A 17 -9.46 -2.82 12.51
N ARG A 18 -10.68 -2.33 12.69
CA ARG A 18 -10.99 -0.90 12.86
C ARG A 18 -10.54 -0.01 11.69
N THR A 19 -10.40 -0.57 10.49
CA THR A 19 -10.24 0.23 9.28
C THR A 19 -11.52 1.02 9.01
N GLU A 20 -11.37 2.30 8.72
CA GLU A 20 -12.48 3.20 8.42
C GLU A 20 -12.30 3.79 7.03
N LEU A 21 -13.30 3.63 6.17
CA LEU A 21 -13.41 4.37 4.92
C LEU A 21 -14.54 5.38 5.08
N GLN A 22 -14.20 6.61 5.46
CA GLN A 22 -15.13 7.69 5.74
C GLN A 22 -14.61 8.99 5.14
N GLU A 23 -15.51 9.91 4.76
CA GLU A 23 -15.15 11.26 4.32
C GLU A 23 -14.07 11.27 3.21
N ARG A 24 -14.12 10.27 2.32
CA ARG A 24 -13.18 10.08 1.21
C ARG A 24 -11.74 9.77 1.65
N THR A 25 -11.53 9.27 2.86
CA THR A 25 -10.22 8.85 3.38
C THR A 25 -10.31 7.40 3.87
N LEU A 26 -9.37 6.58 3.43
CA LEU A 26 -9.14 5.25 3.97
C LEU A 26 -8.16 5.37 5.13
N LYS A 27 -8.67 5.19 6.35
CA LYS A 27 -7.94 5.36 7.59
C LYS A 27 -7.74 4.02 8.30
N THR A 28 -6.53 3.80 8.79
CA THR A 28 -6.16 2.69 9.66
C THR A 28 -5.09 3.15 10.66
N GLU A 29 -4.98 2.44 11.78
CA GLU A 29 -3.89 2.65 12.76
C GLU A 29 -2.63 1.84 12.38
N GLN A 30 -2.68 1.09 11.29
CA GLN A 30 -1.61 0.22 10.82
C GLN A 30 -0.99 0.77 9.54
N ASP A 31 0.03 0.08 9.06
CA ASP A 31 0.72 0.46 7.83
C ASP A 31 -0.19 0.19 6.62
N ILE A 32 -0.07 1.04 5.61
CA ILE A 32 -0.80 0.94 4.35
C ILE A 32 0.20 0.58 3.26
N ILE A 33 -0.04 -0.52 2.56
CA ILE A 33 0.74 -0.96 1.40
C ILE A 33 -0.17 -0.97 0.19
N VAL A 34 0.12 -0.09 -0.77
CA VAL A 34 -0.57 -0.01 -2.05
C VAL A 34 0.32 -0.61 -3.12
N GLY A 35 -0.18 -1.66 -3.78
CA GLY A 35 0.49 -2.33 -4.88
C GLY A 35 0.55 -1.48 -6.15
N GLU A 36 1.24 -1.97 -7.17
CA GLU A 36 1.45 -1.25 -8.42
C GLU A 36 0.16 -0.96 -9.20
N LYS A 37 0.18 0.12 -10.00
CA LYS A 37 -0.90 0.47 -10.95
C LYS A 37 -2.28 0.60 -10.30
N CYS A 38 -2.34 1.02 -9.04
CA CYS A 38 -3.61 1.25 -8.37
C CYS A 38 -4.20 2.61 -8.76
N ARG A 39 -5.53 2.69 -8.78
CA ARG A 39 -6.26 3.96 -8.87
C ARG A 39 -7.10 4.14 -7.61
N ILE A 40 -6.72 5.10 -6.78
CA ILE A 40 -7.38 5.38 -5.50
C ILE A 40 -7.89 6.82 -5.53
N ASP A 41 -9.20 7.01 -5.49
CA ASP A 41 -9.80 8.34 -5.47
C ASP A 41 -9.88 8.95 -4.06
N TYR A 42 -9.54 8.15 -3.05
CA TYR A 42 -9.54 8.49 -1.63
C TYR A 42 -8.19 9.04 -1.16
N GLY A 43 -8.19 9.70 -0.01
CA GLY A 43 -7.00 9.90 0.79
C GLY A 43 -6.61 8.63 1.54
N LEU A 44 -5.34 8.51 1.93
CA LEU A 44 -4.81 7.41 2.72
C LEU A 44 -4.29 7.96 4.04
N SER A 45 -4.68 7.37 5.16
CA SER A 45 -4.20 7.75 6.49
C SER A 45 -3.82 6.50 7.28
N GLY A 46 -2.53 6.34 7.56
CA GLY A 46 -1.97 5.16 8.21
C GLY A 46 -0.84 5.51 9.16
N LYS A 47 -0.24 4.47 9.77
CA LYS A 47 1.04 4.60 10.47
C LYS A 47 2.12 4.88 9.44
N ASP A 48 2.57 3.85 8.74
CA ASP A 48 3.44 4.01 7.57
C ASP A 48 2.63 3.89 6.28
N VAL A 49 3.00 4.61 5.22
CA VAL A 49 2.30 4.51 3.92
C VAL A 49 3.29 4.22 2.80
N VAL A 50 3.17 3.04 2.21
CA VAL A 50 3.95 2.59 1.07
C VAL A 50 3.05 2.54 -0.16
N VAL A 51 3.43 3.27 -1.21
CA VAL A 51 2.75 3.30 -2.49
C VAL A 51 3.70 2.84 -3.57
N CYS A 52 3.44 1.67 -4.16
CA CYS A 52 4.23 1.11 -5.24
C CYS A 52 3.95 1.79 -6.59
N GLU A 53 4.81 1.49 -7.55
CA GLU A 53 4.96 2.20 -8.83
C GLU A 53 3.66 2.38 -9.64
N PHE A 54 3.62 3.46 -10.42
CA PHE A 54 2.56 3.77 -11.39
C PHE A 54 1.16 3.93 -10.79
N SER A 55 1.06 4.20 -9.49
CA SER A 55 -0.22 4.40 -8.81
C SER A 55 -0.68 5.85 -8.87
N ARG A 56 -2.00 6.05 -8.96
CA ARG A 56 -2.63 7.37 -8.89
C ARG A 56 -3.52 7.47 -7.65
N ILE A 57 -3.24 8.46 -6.81
CA ILE A 57 -3.99 8.75 -5.58
C ILE A 57 -4.61 10.14 -5.71
N ASN A 58 -5.93 10.24 -5.81
CA ASN A 58 -6.62 11.52 -5.98
C ASN A 58 -6.95 12.23 -4.64
N GLY A 59 -6.65 11.62 -3.50
CA GLY A 59 -6.74 12.24 -2.18
C GLY A 59 -5.37 12.58 -1.58
N SER A 60 -5.39 13.03 -0.33
CA SER A 60 -4.16 13.31 0.44
C SER A 60 -3.60 12.05 1.08
N ILE A 61 -2.29 11.99 1.24
CA ILE A 61 -1.61 10.93 1.99
C ILE A 61 -1.17 11.52 3.33
N VAL A 62 -1.53 10.84 4.42
CA VAL A 62 -1.15 11.21 5.78
C VAL A 62 -0.50 9.99 6.45
N ALA A 63 0.80 10.04 6.66
CA ALA A 63 1.56 9.03 7.39
C ALA A 63 1.94 9.58 8.77
N ALA A 64 1.58 8.86 9.83
CA ALA A 64 1.99 9.20 11.19
C ALA A 64 3.45 8.81 11.48
N GLY A 65 3.97 7.83 10.75
CA GLY A 65 5.40 7.50 10.67
C GLY A 65 5.94 7.88 9.29
N ASP A 66 6.45 6.89 8.58
CA ASP A 66 7.17 7.07 7.31
C ASP A 66 6.24 6.98 6.09
N ALA A 67 6.62 7.69 5.02
CA ALA A 67 5.97 7.54 3.73
C ALA A 67 6.97 7.16 2.63
N ARG A 68 6.66 6.10 1.89
CA ARG A 68 7.41 5.66 0.72
C ARG A 68 6.52 5.71 -0.51
N ILE A 69 6.72 6.69 -1.38
CA ILE A 69 5.99 6.82 -2.63
C ILE A 69 6.94 6.49 -3.77
N ASP A 70 6.73 5.37 -4.44
CA ASP A 70 7.64 4.84 -5.45
C ASP A 70 7.44 5.49 -6.83
N ASN A 71 8.24 5.05 -7.79
CA ASN A 71 8.41 5.71 -9.07
C ASN A 71 7.11 5.96 -9.84
N TRP A 72 7.05 7.09 -10.53
CA TRP A 72 5.97 7.46 -11.45
C TRP A 72 4.56 7.48 -10.84
N CYS A 73 4.48 7.64 -9.51
CA CYS A 73 3.21 7.84 -8.83
C CYS A 73 2.71 9.28 -8.97
N GLU A 74 1.39 9.46 -9.01
CA GLU A 74 0.73 10.76 -9.03
C GLU A 74 -0.19 10.90 -7.82
N VAL A 75 0.07 11.90 -6.97
CA VAL A 75 -0.73 12.23 -5.79
C VAL A 75 -1.35 13.61 -5.99
N ASN A 76 -2.68 13.69 -6.09
CA ASN A 76 -3.36 14.97 -6.31
C ASN A 76 -3.52 15.80 -5.03
N GLY A 77 -3.61 15.13 -3.89
CA GLY A 77 -3.74 15.78 -2.59
C GLY A 77 -2.40 16.20 -2.00
N ASP A 78 -2.47 16.64 -0.74
CA ASP A 78 -1.29 16.95 0.05
C ASP A 78 -0.66 15.65 0.56
N VAL A 79 0.66 15.64 0.73
CA VAL A 79 1.40 14.53 1.34
C VAL A 79 1.98 15.03 2.66
N ILE A 80 1.51 14.48 3.78
CA ILE A 80 1.88 14.89 5.13
C ILE A 80 2.51 13.68 5.82
N VAL A 81 3.74 13.84 6.28
CA VAL A 81 4.56 12.78 6.86
C VAL A 81 5.15 13.29 8.17
N ASP A 82 4.87 12.57 9.25
CA ASP A 82 5.29 12.96 10.60
C ASP A 82 6.72 12.48 10.95
N GLU A 83 7.23 11.47 10.26
CA GLU A 83 8.64 11.03 10.31
C GLU A 83 9.32 11.26 8.94
N ASP A 84 9.89 10.23 8.32
CA ASP A 84 10.73 10.36 7.14
C ASP A 84 9.95 10.04 5.84
N ALA A 85 10.32 10.71 4.75
CA ALA A 85 9.67 10.53 3.46
C ALA A 85 10.67 10.14 2.37
N TYR A 86 10.36 9.09 1.62
CA TYR A 86 11.06 8.70 0.40
C TYR A 86 10.14 8.86 -0.81
N LEU A 87 10.56 9.67 -1.77
CA LEU A 87 9.88 9.85 -3.06
C LEU A 87 10.77 9.29 -4.18
N GLY A 88 10.25 8.32 -4.92
CA GLY A 88 10.90 7.71 -6.08
C GLY A 88 11.00 8.65 -7.29
N GLU A 89 11.64 8.16 -8.34
CA GLU A 89 11.82 8.89 -9.59
C GLU A 89 10.47 9.23 -10.26
N GLY A 90 10.32 10.45 -10.74
CA GLY A 90 9.14 10.85 -11.53
C GLY A 90 7.84 10.95 -10.72
N VAL A 91 7.92 10.93 -9.38
CA VAL A 91 6.77 11.19 -8.51
C VAL A 91 6.23 12.59 -8.76
N LYS A 92 4.91 12.70 -8.91
CA LYS A 92 4.21 13.98 -9.06
C LYS A 92 3.24 14.19 -7.90
N ILE A 93 3.42 15.27 -7.15
CA ILE A 93 2.53 15.71 -6.07
C ILE A 93 1.91 17.05 -6.50
N LEU A 94 0.58 17.09 -6.71
CA LEU A 94 -0.11 18.34 -7.04
C LEU A 94 -0.43 19.17 -5.79
N GLY A 95 -0.50 18.54 -4.61
CA GLY A 95 -0.63 19.22 -3.34
C GLY A 95 0.68 19.79 -2.80
N LYS A 96 0.67 20.11 -1.51
CA LYS A 96 1.87 20.46 -0.72
C LYS A 96 2.46 19.18 -0.12
N LEU A 97 3.78 19.08 -0.14
CA LEU A 97 4.51 18.06 0.63
C LEU A 97 4.96 18.67 1.97
N VAL A 98 4.64 18.02 3.09
CA VAL A 98 5.07 18.43 4.42
C VAL A 98 5.69 17.21 5.12
N VAL A 99 6.96 17.30 5.44
CA VAL A 99 7.74 16.24 6.08
C VAL A 99 8.39 16.79 7.35
N ARG A 100 8.14 16.13 8.49
CA ARG A 100 8.71 16.55 9.77
C ARG A 100 10.10 15.97 10.04
N GLY A 101 10.43 14.83 9.46
CA GLY A 101 11.74 14.22 9.48
C GLY A 101 12.55 14.55 8.22
N ASP A 102 13.37 13.59 7.82
CA ASP A 102 14.24 13.63 6.65
C ASP A 102 13.45 13.33 5.37
N LEU A 103 13.87 13.94 4.27
CA LEU A 103 13.22 13.83 2.96
C LEU A 103 14.23 13.35 1.92
N ASP A 104 14.04 12.14 1.45
CA ASP A 104 14.74 11.55 0.32
C ASP A 104 13.94 11.70 -0.97
N ILE A 105 14.57 12.27 -1.98
CA ILE A 105 13.92 12.57 -3.26
C ILE A 105 14.73 11.97 -4.41
N GLY A 106 14.05 11.22 -5.25
CA GLY A 106 14.56 10.69 -6.52
C GLY A 106 14.65 11.74 -7.62
N ASP A 107 15.05 11.30 -8.79
CA ASP A 107 15.16 12.16 -9.97
C ASP A 107 13.77 12.60 -10.47
N ASN A 108 13.68 13.80 -11.05
CA ASN A 108 12.47 14.30 -11.72
C ASN A 108 11.18 14.31 -10.86
N VAL A 109 11.29 14.48 -9.54
CA VAL A 109 10.12 14.68 -8.68
C VAL A 109 9.54 16.08 -8.87
N GLN A 110 8.22 16.17 -9.02
CA GLN A 110 7.48 17.42 -9.25
C GLN A 110 6.49 17.67 -8.12
N ILE A 111 6.57 18.83 -7.47
CA ILE A 111 5.68 19.22 -6.37
C ILE A 111 5.07 20.58 -6.69
N GLU A 112 3.79 20.63 -7.04
CA GLU A 112 3.17 21.84 -7.62
C GLU A 112 2.95 22.96 -6.59
N ARG A 113 2.55 22.63 -5.35
CA ARG A 113 2.32 23.64 -4.29
C ARG A 113 3.50 23.81 -3.33
N GLY A 114 4.66 23.30 -3.71
CA GLY A 114 5.90 23.36 -2.94
C GLY A 114 5.97 22.32 -1.82
N PHE A 115 7.12 22.30 -1.15
CA PHE A 115 7.39 21.35 -0.06
C PHE A 115 8.00 22.04 1.16
N GLU A 116 7.80 21.44 2.33
CA GLU A 116 8.39 21.84 3.61
C GLU A 116 8.96 20.59 4.28
N ALA A 117 10.27 20.55 4.47
CA ALA A 117 10.95 19.50 5.21
C ALA A 117 11.69 20.14 6.40
N LYS A 118 11.54 19.56 7.60
CA LYS A 118 12.24 20.04 8.80
C LYS A 118 13.58 19.34 9.03
N GLY A 119 13.73 18.10 8.57
CA GLY A 119 14.98 17.35 8.58
C GLY A 119 15.86 17.60 7.36
N TRP A 120 16.77 16.68 7.12
CA TRP A 120 17.71 16.72 5.99
C TRP A 120 17.01 16.38 4.69
N ILE A 121 17.30 17.14 3.63
CA ILE A 121 16.82 16.84 2.28
C ILE A 121 17.98 16.21 1.50
N SER A 122 17.81 14.96 1.10
CA SER A 122 18.79 14.21 0.33
C SER A 122 18.21 13.87 -1.04
N ILE A 123 18.81 14.45 -2.08
CA ILE A 123 18.40 14.16 -3.46
C ILE A 123 19.31 13.04 -3.95
N ARG A 124 18.75 11.83 -4.05
CA ARG A 124 19.48 10.62 -4.42
C ARG A 124 19.05 10.18 -5.81
N ASN A 125 19.99 10.17 -6.74
CA ASN A 125 19.80 9.49 -8.01
C ASN A 125 20.04 7.98 -7.76
N PRO A 126 19.00 7.12 -7.78
CA PRO A 126 19.21 5.69 -7.57
C PRO A 126 20.20 5.16 -8.59
N MET A 127 21.02 4.19 -8.17
CA MET A 127 21.94 3.51 -9.08
C MET A 127 21.14 3.05 -10.31
N PRO A 128 21.52 3.46 -11.54
CA PRO A 128 20.74 3.16 -12.73
C PRO A 128 20.40 1.67 -12.80
N VAL A 129 19.14 1.31 -13.09
CA VAL A 129 18.65 -0.09 -13.12
C VAL A 129 19.56 -1.00 -13.96
N ILE A 130 20.17 -0.44 -15.00
CA ILE A 130 21.15 -1.15 -15.83
C ILE A 130 22.34 -1.69 -15.03
N ILE A 131 22.82 -0.97 -14.00
CA ILE A 131 23.90 -1.42 -13.12
C ILE A 131 23.44 -2.62 -12.29
N TYR A 132 22.21 -2.61 -11.78
CA TYR A 132 21.65 -3.77 -11.07
C TYR A 132 21.53 -5.00 -11.98
N ILE A 133 21.01 -4.82 -13.20
CA ILE A 133 20.93 -5.90 -14.20
C ILE A 133 22.33 -6.43 -14.51
N VAL A 134 23.31 -5.54 -14.72
CA VAL A 134 24.70 -5.94 -14.98
C VAL A 134 25.31 -6.69 -13.79
N MET A 135 25.11 -6.22 -12.56
CA MET A 135 25.60 -6.91 -11.36
C MET A 135 24.93 -8.28 -11.17
N TYR A 136 23.62 -8.38 -11.41
CA TYR A 136 22.86 -9.63 -11.36
C TYR A 136 23.35 -10.62 -12.41
N LEU A 137 23.58 -10.16 -13.65
CA LEU A 137 24.15 -10.98 -14.71
C LEU A 137 25.57 -11.43 -14.39
N VAL A 138 26.41 -10.54 -13.84
CA VAL A 138 27.77 -10.87 -13.39
C VAL A 138 27.73 -11.88 -12.25
N ALA A 139 26.80 -11.76 -11.31
CA ALA A 139 26.61 -12.74 -10.26
C ALA A 139 26.23 -14.11 -10.85
N ILE A 140 25.20 -14.18 -11.70
CA ILE A 140 24.77 -15.47 -12.29
C ILE A 140 25.83 -16.09 -13.20
N LEU A 141 26.54 -15.28 -14.00
CA LEU A 141 27.58 -15.77 -14.91
C LEU A 141 28.91 -16.04 -14.20
N GLY A 142 29.12 -15.45 -13.02
CA GLY A 142 30.33 -15.62 -12.19
C GLY A 142 30.19 -16.64 -11.07
N ILE A 143 28.98 -17.17 -10.81
CA ILE A 143 28.74 -18.23 -9.82
C ILE A 143 29.03 -19.60 -10.48
N GLU A 144 30.17 -20.19 -10.12
CA GLU A 144 30.47 -21.63 -10.35
C GLU A 144 30.22 -22.50 -9.10
N ARG A 145 29.49 -22.04 -8.08
CA ARG A 145 29.24 -22.85 -6.86
C ARG A 145 27.89 -22.56 -6.19
N GLU A 146 27.11 -23.63 -6.00
CA GLU A 146 25.71 -23.62 -5.51
C GLU A 146 25.53 -23.49 -3.98
N ASP A 147 26.60 -23.45 -3.17
CA ASP A 147 26.43 -23.77 -1.72
C ASP A 147 26.33 -22.58 -0.74
N GLU A 148 26.40 -21.31 -1.18
CA GLU A 148 26.47 -20.17 -0.24
C GLU A 148 25.28 -19.18 -0.29
N LEU A 149 24.33 -19.37 -1.21
CA LEU A 149 23.24 -18.41 -1.44
C LEU A 149 22.25 -18.32 -0.27
N SER A 150 21.93 -19.45 0.38
CA SER A 150 20.96 -19.51 1.48
C SER A 150 21.41 -18.72 2.71
N SER A 151 22.70 -18.74 3.04
CA SER A 151 23.26 -18.06 4.22
C SER A 151 23.36 -16.53 4.08
N VAL A 152 23.38 -16.03 2.85
CA VAL A 152 23.37 -14.58 2.56
C VAL A 152 21.96 -14.04 2.61
N LEU A 153 20.97 -14.82 2.16
CA LEU A 153 19.55 -14.48 2.26
C LEU A 153 19.13 -14.40 3.74
N ASP A 154 19.46 -15.38 4.58
CA ASP A 154 19.13 -15.36 6.01
C ASP A 154 19.77 -14.20 6.79
N LYS A 155 20.91 -13.66 6.33
CA LYS A 155 21.56 -12.51 6.97
C LYS A 155 20.98 -11.15 6.55
N ILE A 156 20.32 -11.09 5.41
CA ILE A 156 19.66 -9.86 4.92
C ILE A 156 18.21 -9.80 5.42
N PHE A 157 17.57 -10.95 5.59
CA PHE A 157 16.17 -11.08 6.00
C PHE A 157 15.99 -11.57 7.45
N GLY A 158 17.08 -11.63 8.23
CA GLY A 158 17.12 -12.17 9.59
C GLY A 158 16.47 -11.27 10.64
N GLU A 159 15.21 -11.58 10.93
CA GLU A 159 14.46 -11.41 12.19
C GLU A 159 14.76 -10.19 13.07
N ASP A 160 13.94 -9.15 12.91
CA ASP A 160 13.59 -8.25 14.01
C ASP A 160 12.23 -7.62 13.74
N GLU A 161 11.13 -8.36 13.78
CA GLU A 161 9.82 -7.73 14.03
C GLU A 161 8.96 -8.61 14.93
N THR A 162 8.65 -8.08 16.11
CA THR A 162 7.40 -8.38 16.82
C THR A 162 6.29 -8.55 15.80
N PRO A 163 5.34 -9.51 15.92
CA PRO A 163 4.36 -9.75 14.86
C PRO A 163 3.67 -8.43 14.52
N ALA A 164 4.09 -7.82 13.42
CA ALA A 164 3.58 -6.55 12.98
C ALA A 164 2.09 -6.78 12.77
N ALA A 165 1.30 -5.86 13.29
CA ALA A 165 -0.13 -5.93 13.08
C ALA A 165 -0.37 -6.00 11.55
N THR A 166 -1.36 -6.78 11.13
CA THR A 166 -1.55 -7.07 9.70
C THR A 166 -1.85 -5.80 8.90
N PRO A 167 -0.95 -5.34 8.02
CA PRO A 167 -1.11 -4.05 7.36
C PRO A 167 -2.35 -4.02 6.48
N LEU A 168 -2.82 -2.81 6.20
CA LEU A 168 -3.79 -2.58 5.14
C LEU A 168 -3.09 -2.80 3.80
N MET A 169 -3.53 -3.81 3.06
CA MET A 169 -2.96 -4.18 1.77
C MET A 169 -3.97 -3.92 0.65
N ILE A 170 -3.59 -3.10 -0.32
CA ILE A 170 -4.33 -2.89 -1.57
C ILE A 170 -3.51 -3.52 -2.68
N PRO A 171 -3.95 -4.63 -3.29
CA PRO A 171 -3.16 -5.34 -4.29
C PRO A 171 -3.12 -4.55 -5.60
N GLY A 172 -2.12 -4.84 -6.43
CA GLY A 172 -1.93 -4.17 -7.70
C GLY A 172 -3.14 -4.26 -8.62
N GLY A 173 -3.41 -3.19 -9.37
CA GLY A 173 -4.57 -3.09 -10.26
C GLY A 173 -5.92 -2.89 -9.56
N SER A 174 -5.94 -2.62 -8.25
CA SER A 174 -7.17 -2.26 -7.53
C SER A 174 -7.69 -0.89 -7.95
N VAL A 175 -9.01 -0.74 -7.95
CA VAL A 175 -9.70 0.52 -8.26
C VAL A 175 -10.61 0.89 -7.11
N LEU A 176 -10.24 1.95 -6.40
CA LEU A 176 -10.95 2.48 -5.25
C LEU A 176 -11.51 3.86 -5.63
N ASP A 177 -12.62 3.87 -6.36
CA ASP A 177 -13.33 5.10 -6.73
C ASP A 177 -14.43 5.44 -5.70
N MET A 178 -15.02 6.63 -5.80
CA MET A 178 -16.03 7.14 -4.85
C MET A 178 -17.28 6.28 -4.67
N GLN A 179 -17.53 5.35 -5.58
CA GLN A 179 -18.68 4.45 -5.52
C GLN A 179 -18.27 3.00 -5.29
N THR A 180 -17.06 2.63 -5.70
CA THR A 180 -16.64 1.23 -5.82
C THR A 180 -15.26 1.02 -5.24
N PHE A 181 -15.16 0.08 -4.30
CA PHE A 181 -13.92 -0.54 -3.88
C PHE A 181 -13.80 -1.89 -4.62
N ALA A 182 -13.10 -1.88 -5.75
CA ALA A 182 -12.89 -3.05 -6.58
C ALA A 182 -11.48 -3.61 -6.42
N VAL A 183 -11.39 -4.90 -6.10
CA VAL A 183 -10.13 -5.65 -5.99
C VAL A 183 -10.13 -6.84 -6.95
N PRO A 184 -8.97 -7.25 -7.51
CA PRO A 184 -8.94 -8.27 -8.55
C PRO A 184 -9.31 -9.67 -8.07
N GLU A 185 -8.81 -10.04 -6.89
CA GLU A 185 -8.94 -11.37 -6.31
C GLU A 185 -9.74 -11.30 -5.01
N ARG A 186 -9.11 -11.66 -3.89
CA ARG A 186 -9.79 -11.85 -2.61
C ARG A 186 -9.72 -10.61 -1.74
N MET A 187 -10.76 -10.37 -0.95
CA MET A 187 -10.81 -9.29 0.03
C MET A 187 -11.04 -9.83 1.44
N LEU A 188 -10.10 -9.57 2.34
CA LEU A 188 -10.20 -9.87 3.78
C LEU A 188 -10.46 -8.56 4.50
N ILE A 189 -11.58 -8.47 5.21
CA ILE A 189 -11.95 -7.31 6.02
C ILE A 189 -11.91 -7.74 7.47
N GLY A 190 -11.13 -7.05 8.28
CA GLY A 190 -11.01 -7.26 9.72
C GLY A 190 -12.30 -6.97 10.48
N SER A 191 -12.19 -7.03 11.80
CA SER A 191 -13.29 -6.81 12.73
C SER A 191 -13.47 -5.33 13.06
N GLY A 192 -14.70 -4.91 13.32
CA GLY A 192 -15.03 -3.54 13.70
C GLY A 192 -14.72 -2.49 12.62
N CYS A 193 -14.62 -2.90 11.36
CA CYS A 193 -14.39 -1.99 10.24
C CYS A 193 -15.66 -1.20 9.91
N ARG A 194 -15.49 0.02 9.38
CA ARG A 194 -16.60 0.85 8.92
C ARG A 194 -16.32 1.37 7.52
N LEU A 195 -16.94 0.78 6.52
CA LEU A 195 -16.63 1.03 5.11
C LEU A 195 -17.79 1.69 4.38
N HIS A 196 -17.52 2.73 3.59
CA HIS A 196 -18.49 3.36 2.70
C HIS A 196 -18.11 3.11 1.25
N GLY A 197 -19.04 2.58 0.46
CA GLY A 197 -18.83 2.24 -0.94
C GLY A 197 -19.26 0.83 -1.29
N ASN A 198 -19.53 0.60 -2.57
CA ASN A 198 -19.87 -0.73 -3.07
C ASN A 198 -18.59 -1.56 -3.20
N ILE A 199 -18.59 -2.79 -2.70
CA ILE A 199 -17.42 -3.66 -2.76
C ILE A 199 -17.56 -4.60 -3.95
N ARG A 200 -16.48 -4.75 -4.73
CA ARG A 200 -16.37 -5.75 -5.80
C ARG A 200 -15.11 -6.57 -5.60
N ALA A 201 -15.27 -7.88 -5.42
CA ALA A 201 -14.15 -8.80 -5.24
C ALA A 201 -14.50 -10.15 -5.90
N ALA A 202 -13.50 -11.01 -6.13
CA ALA A 202 -13.77 -12.39 -6.48
C ALA A 202 -14.42 -13.10 -5.29
N SER A 203 -13.75 -13.07 -4.14
CA SER A 203 -14.30 -13.57 -2.88
C SER A 203 -14.03 -12.61 -1.72
N ILE A 204 -14.84 -12.71 -0.66
CA ILE A 204 -14.76 -11.82 0.50
C ILE A 204 -14.85 -12.58 1.83
N GLN A 205 -14.10 -12.16 2.83
CA GLN A 205 -14.30 -12.55 4.22
C GLN A 205 -14.41 -11.30 5.08
N VAL A 206 -15.51 -11.18 5.82
CA VAL A 206 -15.78 -10.02 6.68
C VAL A 206 -15.74 -10.44 8.13
N GLY A 207 -14.86 -9.82 8.92
CA GLY A 207 -14.71 -10.02 10.36
C GLY A 207 -15.91 -9.52 11.17
N GLU A 208 -15.87 -9.75 12.48
CA GLU A 208 -17.01 -9.51 13.37
C GLU A 208 -17.27 -8.02 13.62
N GLY A 209 -18.54 -7.64 13.82
CA GLY A 209 -18.90 -6.26 14.17
C GLY A 209 -18.59 -5.21 13.09
N THR A 210 -18.37 -5.64 11.84
CA THR A 210 -18.03 -4.76 10.73
C THR A 210 -19.28 -4.21 10.06
N THR A 211 -19.30 -2.91 9.78
CA THR A 211 -20.41 -2.24 9.10
C THR A 211 -20.00 -1.76 7.71
N ILE A 212 -20.74 -2.19 6.69
CA ILE A 212 -20.51 -1.81 5.29
C ILE A 212 -21.73 -1.03 4.80
N PHE A 213 -21.50 0.21 4.36
CA PHE A 213 -22.48 1.10 3.76
C PHE A 213 -22.33 1.06 2.24
N GLY A 214 -22.98 0.08 1.62
CA GLY A 214 -22.91 -0.18 0.20
C GLY A 214 -23.25 -1.63 -0.13
N SER A 215 -23.42 -1.91 -1.42
CA SER A 215 -23.67 -3.26 -1.92
C SER A 215 -22.35 -4.02 -2.07
N ILE A 216 -22.39 -5.34 -1.90
CA ILE A 216 -21.26 -6.24 -2.12
C ILE A 216 -21.59 -7.10 -3.34
N ASN A 217 -20.71 -7.09 -4.34
CA ASN A 217 -20.84 -7.90 -5.54
C ASN A 217 -19.63 -8.82 -5.66
N LEU A 218 -19.90 -10.13 -5.61
CA LEU A 218 -18.90 -11.20 -5.62
C LEU A 218 -18.94 -11.93 -6.96
N ARG A 219 -17.81 -12.53 -7.35
CA ARG A 219 -17.76 -13.44 -8.51
C ARG A 219 -17.74 -14.91 -8.09
N GLU A 220 -17.31 -15.16 -6.87
CA GLU A 220 -17.15 -16.47 -6.25
C GLU A 220 -17.86 -16.47 -4.88
N ASP A 221 -17.20 -16.94 -3.83
CA ASP A 221 -17.79 -17.13 -2.51
C ASP A 221 -17.54 -15.94 -1.55
N GLY A 222 -18.33 -15.90 -0.48
CA GLY A 222 -18.22 -14.86 0.54
C GLY A 222 -18.64 -15.35 1.91
N SER A 223 -17.99 -14.83 2.97
CA SER A 223 -18.40 -15.08 4.36
C SER A 223 -18.49 -13.76 5.13
N ILE A 224 -19.54 -13.62 5.93
CA ILE A 224 -19.77 -12.46 6.79
C ILE A 224 -19.92 -12.97 8.22
N ALA A 225 -19.01 -12.55 9.10
CA ALA A 225 -19.02 -12.97 10.49
C ALA A 225 -20.16 -12.32 11.29
N ARG A 226 -20.37 -12.82 12.52
CA ARG A 226 -21.49 -12.39 13.36
C ARG A 226 -21.35 -10.93 13.80
N GLY A 227 -22.49 -10.28 13.98
CA GLY A 227 -22.55 -8.88 14.39
C GLY A 227 -22.23 -7.87 13.28
N SER A 228 -21.88 -8.34 12.09
CA SER A 228 -21.60 -7.48 10.94
C SER A 228 -22.89 -7.10 10.20
N ILE A 229 -22.93 -5.88 9.67
CA ILE A 229 -24.11 -5.28 9.05
C ILE A 229 -23.72 -4.76 7.66
N VAL A 230 -24.47 -5.17 6.65
CA VAL A 230 -24.34 -4.65 5.28
C VAL A 230 -25.60 -3.85 4.96
N HIS A 231 -25.45 -2.54 4.79
CA HIS A 231 -26.50 -1.62 4.38
C HIS A 231 -26.55 -1.51 2.85
N GLY A 232 -26.84 -2.63 2.19
CA GLY A 232 -26.90 -2.73 0.73
C GLY A 232 -27.26 -4.14 0.28
N ASP A 233 -27.15 -4.38 -1.01
CA ASP A 233 -27.45 -5.69 -1.61
C ASP A 233 -26.21 -6.59 -1.61
N LEU A 234 -26.44 -7.89 -1.42
CA LEU A 234 -25.45 -8.94 -1.65
C LEU A 234 -25.75 -9.58 -3.01
N GLN A 235 -24.83 -9.42 -3.96
CA GLN A 235 -24.90 -9.98 -5.31
C GLN A 235 -23.74 -10.95 -5.51
N SER A 236 -24.01 -12.05 -6.20
CA SER A 236 -23.04 -13.07 -6.59
C SER A 236 -23.29 -13.48 -8.02
#